data_AF-A0AAX0AUT0-F1
#
_entry.id   AF-A0AAX0AUT0-F1
#
_cell.length_a   1.000
_cell.length_b   1.000
_cell.length_c   1.000
_cell.angle_alpha   90.00
_cell.angle_beta   90.00
_cell.angle_gamma   90.00
#
_symmetry.space_group_name_H-M   'P 1'
#
loop_
_entity.id
_entity.type
_entity.pdbx_description
1 polymer ?
#
loop_
_entity_poly.entity_id
_entity_poly.type
_entity_poly.pdbx_seq_one_letter_code
_entity_poly.pdbx_strand_id
1 'polypeptide(L)' 'MVHLNKSYDENQEAQIIELGNALKNLWLLNFKDRFSDKEINVEVFKADDAALFIIVYEALTTD' A
#
# COMPACT_ATOMS: atom_id res chain seq x y z
N MET A 1 -6.22 13.47 -10.62
CA MET A 1 -7.15 12.34 -10.76
C MET A 1 -6.37 11.20 -11.39
N VAL A 2 -6.10 10.13 -10.64
CA VAL A 2 -5.40 8.96 -11.21
C VAL A 2 -6.41 8.21 -12.07
N HIS A 3 -6.24 8.29 -13.39
CA HIS A 3 -7.05 7.54 -14.33
C HIS A 3 -6.48 6.11 -14.42
N LEU A 4 -7.02 5.20 -13.62
CA LEU A 4 -6.78 3.77 -13.81
C LEU A 4 -7.62 3.33 -15.02
N ASN A 5 -6.94 3.01 -16.13
CA ASN A 5 -7.56 2.48 -17.34
C ASN A 5 -8.38 1.22 -16.98
N LYS A 6 -9.71 1.32 -16.99
CA LYS A 6 -10.60 0.17 -16.82
C LYS A 6 -10.70 -0.58 -18.15
N SER A 7 -9.71 -1.42 -18.42
CA SER A 7 -9.94 -2.65 -19.17
C SER A 7 -10.55 -3.64 -18.17
N TYR A 8 -11.79 -4.08 -18.39
CA TYR A 8 -12.34 -5.25 -17.70
C TYR A 8 -11.62 -6.49 -18.24
N ASP A 9 -10.34 -6.59 -17.90
CA ASP A 9 -9.48 -7.72 -18.22
C ASP A 9 -9.74 -8.82 -17.19
N GLU A 10 -9.49 -10.08 -17.57
CA GLU A 10 -9.78 -11.29 -16.78
C GLU A 10 -8.97 -11.34 -15.46
N ASN A 11 -8.06 -10.39 -15.23
CA ASN A 11 -7.13 -10.39 -14.11
C ASN A 11 -7.42 -9.28 -13.07
N GLN A 12 -8.67 -9.23 -12.58
CA GLN A 12 -9.11 -8.27 -11.55
C GLN A 12 -8.26 -8.36 -10.27
N GLU A 13 -7.80 -9.55 -9.90
CA GLU A 13 -6.94 -9.74 -8.72
C GLU A 13 -5.61 -8.98 -8.87
N ALA A 14 -4.96 -9.09 -10.02
CA ALA A 14 -3.73 -8.33 -10.29
C ALA A 14 -3.96 -6.82 -10.25
N GLN A 15 -5.11 -6.33 -10.77
CA GLN A 15 -5.42 -4.91 -10.73
C GLN A 15 -5.60 -4.37 -9.31
N ILE A 16 -6.21 -5.17 -8.43
CA ILE A 16 -6.39 -4.80 -7.01
C ILE A 16 -5.04 -4.76 -6.29
N ILE A 17 -4.15 -5.73 -6.58
CA ILE A 17 -2.78 -5.73 -6.03
C ILE A 17 -2.01 -4.49 -6.50
N GLU A 18 -2.07 -4.16 -7.79
CA GLU A 18 -1.41 -2.98 -8.34
C GLU A 18 -1.97 -1.68 -7.76
N LEU A 19 -3.28 -1.60 -7.50
CA LEU A 19 -3.87 -0.48 -6.78
C LEU A 19 -3.31 -0.37 -5.35
N GLY A 20 -3.20 -1.48 -4.63
CA GLY A 20 -2.59 -1.51 -3.30
C GLY A 20 -1.15 -0.99 -3.32
N ASN A 21 -0.34 -1.46 -4.27
CA ASN A 21 1.04 -1.02 -4.45
C ASN A 21 1.14 0.48 -4.79
N ALA A 22 0.24 1.00 -5.63
CA ALA A 22 0.18 2.42 -5.95
C ALA A 22 -0.15 3.27 -4.71
N LEU A 23 -1.11 2.83 -3.87
CA LEU A 23 -1.46 3.49 -2.62
C LEU A 23 -0.31 3.45 -1.61
N LYS A 24 0.39 2.30 -1.51
CA LYS A 24 1.60 2.16 -0.69
C LYS A 24 2.64 3.22 -1.04
N ASN A 25 2.97 3.35 -2.32
CA ASN A 25 3.96 4.33 -2.79
C ASN A 25 3.52 5.76 -2.52
N LEU A 26 2.25 6.09 -2.76
CA LEU A 26 1.69 7.41 -2.49
C LEU A 26 1.82 7.77 -1.00
N TRP A 27 1.49 6.85 -0.10
CA TRP A 27 1.58 7.11 1.33
C TRP A 27 3.02 7.21 1.82
N LEU A 28 3.93 6.35 1.37
CA LEU A 28 5.35 6.45 1.72
C LEU A 28 5.94 7.80 1.34
N LEU A 29 5.61 8.32 0.15
CA LEU A 29 6.01 9.67 -0.27
C LEU A 29 5.45 10.76 0.68
N ASN A 30 4.18 10.65 1.07
CA ASN A 30 3.57 11.62 1.98
C ASN A 30 4.13 11.55 3.41
N PHE A 31 4.50 10.36 3.89
CA PHE A 31 5.00 10.17 5.25
C PHE A 31 6.46 10.58 5.39
N LYS A 32 7.30 10.31 4.39
CA LYS A 32 8.72 10.67 4.40
C LYS A 32 8.93 12.17 4.69
N ASP A 33 8.08 13.02 4.12
CA ASP A 33 8.20 14.47 4.30
C ASP A 33 7.58 14.96 5.61
N ARG A 34 6.55 14.28 6.13
CA ARG A 34 5.80 14.71 7.33
C ARG A 34 6.34 14.15 8.64
N PHE A 35 6.97 12.99 8.59
CA PHE A 35 7.41 12.20 9.74
C PHE A 35 8.86 11.74 9.53
N SER A 36 9.75 12.67 9.24
CA SER A 36 11.14 12.37 8.88
C SER A 36 11.96 11.71 9.99
N ASP A 37 11.50 11.82 11.24
CA ASP A 37 12.08 11.24 12.44
C ASP A 37 11.52 9.85 12.79
N LYS A 38 10.50 9.38 12.05
CA LYS A 38 9.81 8.11 12.31
C LYS A 38 10.01 7.15 11.15
N GLU A 39 10.21 5.88 11.47
CA GLU A 39 10.21 4.82 10.46
C GLU A 39 8.78 4.32 10.22
N ILE A 40 8.05 5.03 9.35
CA ILE A 40 6.69 4.65 8.95
C ILE A 40 6.75 3.66 7.79
N ASN A 41 6.22 2.46 8.04
CA ASN A 41 6.11 1.38 7.06
C ASN A 41 4.70 1.32 6.48
N VAL A 42 4.63 0.94 5.20
CA VAL A 42 3.37 0.67 4.50
C VAL A 42 3.49 -0.66 3.77
N GLU A 43 2.59 -1.58 4.07
CA GLU A 43 2.62 -2.94 3.53
C GLU A 43 1.29 -3.32 2.92
N VAL A 44 1.36 -4.08 1.83
CA VAL A 44 0.21 -4.71 1.17
C VAL A 44 0.39 -6.21 1.35
N PHE A 45 -0.60 -6.87 1.93
CA PHE A 45 -0.54 -8.32 2.18
C PHE A 45 -1.90 -8.96 2.00
N LYS A 46 -1.89 -10.27 1.76
CA LYS A 46 -3.09 -11.11 1.66
C LYS A 46 -3.23 -11.89 2.96
N ALA A 47 -4.37 -11.81 3.62
CA ALA A 47 -4.67 -12.63 4.79
C ALA A 47 -5.22 -14.01 4.38
N ASP A 48 -5.35 -14.91 5.35
CA ASP A 48 -5.77 -16.31 5.13
C ASP A 48 -7.18 -16.44 4.53
N ASP A 49 -8.03 -15.42 4.67
CA ASP A 49 -9.37 -15.33 4.08
C ASP A 49 -9.36 -14.85 2.61
N ALA A 50 -8.19 -14.76 1.99
CA ALA A 50 -7.94 -14.21 0.67
C ALA A 50 -8.28 -12.72 0.50
N ALA A 51 -8.55 -11.99 1.59
CA ALA A 51 -8.71 -10.54 1.53
C ALA A 51 -7.34 -9.85 1.46
N LEU A 52 -7.29 -8.77 0.66
CA LEU A 52 -6.12 -7.92 0.52
C LEU A 52 -6.23 -6.73 1.48
N PHE A 53 -5.18 -6.52 2.26
CA PHE A 53 -5.08 -5.44 3.22
C PHE A 53 -3.91 -4.53 2.89
N ILE A 54 -4.06 -3.26 3.30
CA ILE A 54 -2.95 -2.32 3.39
C ILE A 54 -2.85 -1.87 4.85
N ILE A 55 -1.65 -1.96 5.41
CA ILE A 55 -1.37 -1.52 6.78
C ILE A 55 -0.33 -0.43 6.78
N VAL A 56 -0.51 0.53 7.68
CA VAL A 56 0.44 1.61 7.96
C VAL A 56 0.79 1.51 9.44
N TYR A 57 2.08 1.42 9.76
CA TYR A 57 2.55 1.28 11.13
C TYR A 57 3.94 1.91 11.30
N GLU A 58 4.31 2.24 12.54
CA GLU A 58 5.66 2.72 12.90
C GLU A 58 6.48 1.54 13.43
N ALA A 59 7.68 1.33 12.88
CA ALA A 59 8.59 0.33 13.42
C ALA A 59 9.21 0.86 14.72
N LEU A 60 8.87 0.24 15.84
CA LEU A 60 9.51 0.54 17.12
C LEU A 60 10.83 -0.23 17.20
N THR A 61 11.96 0.47 17.11
CA THR A 61 13.26 -0.10 17.47
C THR A 61 13.23 -0.43 18.95
N THR A 62 13.25 -1.72 19.29
CA THR A 62 13.41 -2.16 20.67
C THR A 62 14.91 -2.21 20.95
N ASP A 63 15.41 -1.22 21.70
CA ASP A 63 16.78 -1.26 22.27
C ASP A 63 16.92 -2.40 23.29
#